data_AF-A0AAX3W134-F1
#
_entry.id   AF-A0AAX3W134-F1
#
_cell.length_a   1.000
_cell.length_b   1.000
_cell.length_c   1.000
_cell.angle_alpha   90.00
_cell.angle_beta   90.00
_cell.angle_gamma   90.00
#
_symmetry.space_group_name_H-M   'P 1'
#
loop_
_entity.id
_entity.type
_entity.pdbx_description
1 polymer ?
#
loop_
_entity_poly.entity_id
_entity_poly.type
_entity_poly.pdbx_seq_one_letter_code
_entity_poly.pdbx_strand_id
1 'polypeptide(L)'
;MIKKILKIAGMATPFVMHFIIMSVILILVLVNIKYGLEFDLIGTEYGHLVNGVYNIVYFLYFGSVISFAAFYFTYLLIVRWIENKNKIKPSSMDGNR
;
A
#
# COMPACT_ATOMS: atom_id res chain seq x y z
N MET A 1 -1.87 -27.92 4.69
CA MET A 1 -1.08 -26.85 4.01
C MET A 1 -1.96 -25.84 3.26
N ILE A 2 -2.85 -26.29 2.37
CA ILE A 2 -3.68 -25.41 1.52
C ILE A 2 -4.45 -24.33 2.28
N LYS A 3 -5.15 -24.67 3.38
CA LYS A 3 -5.89 -23.68 4.21
C LYS A 3 -5.00 -22.57 4.79
N LYS A 4 -3.73 -22.88 5.09
CA LYS A 4 -2.76 -21.92 5.65
C LYS A 4 -2.23 -20.97 4.57
N ILE A 5 -2.00 -21.51 3.36
CA ILE A 5 -1.62 -20.73 2.17
C ILE A 5 -2.77 -19.80 1.77
N LEU A 6 -4.01 -20.30 1.73
CA LEU A 6 -5.19 -19.49 1.39
C LEU A 6 -5.39 -18.32 2.37
N LYS A 7 -5.13 -18.56 3.67
CA LYS A 7 -5.20 -17.51 4.70
C LYS A 7 -4.12 -16.44 4.51
N ILE A 8 -2.89 -16.84 4.19
CA ILE A 8 -1.79 -15.89 3.90
C ILE A 8 -2.08 -15.10 2.62
N ALA A 9 -2.56 -15.77 1.58
CA ALA A 9 -2.94 -15.15 0.32
C ALA A 9 -4.04 -14.09 0.54
N GLY A 10 -5.08 -14.42 1.31
CA GLY A 10 -6.14 -13.47 1.67
C GLY A 10 -5.65 -12.28 2.50
N MET A 11 -4.64 -12.49 3.35
CA MET A 11 -3.97 -11.39 4.07
C MET A 11 -3.06 -10.55 3.16
N ALA A 12 -2.55 -11.09 2.06
CA ALA A 12 -1.74 -10.30 1.13
C ALA A 12 -2.61 -9.51 0.13
N THR A 13 -3.85 -9.95 -0.12
CA THR A 13 -4.74 -9.37 -1.15
C THR A 13 -4.90 -7.85 -1.05
N PRO A 14 -5.18 -7.24 0.11
CA PRO A 14 -5.36 -5.78 0.19
C PRO A 14 -4.09 -5.01 -0.19
N PHE A 15 -2.94 -5.53 0.22
CA PHE A 15 -1.64 -4.93 -0.10
C PHE A 15 -1.33 -5.04 -1.59
N VAL A 16 -1.53 -6.21 -2.19
CA VAL A 16 -1.33 -6.42 -3.63
C VAL A 16 -2.27 -5.54 -4.45
N MET A 17 -3.55 -5.44 -4.06
CA MET A 17 -4.52 -4.58 -4.73
C MET A 17 -4.13 -3.10 -4.66
N HIS A 18 -3.72 -2.60 -3.48
CA HIS A 18 -3.24 -1.24 -3.32
C HIS A 18 -2.02 -0.96 -4.21
N PHE A 19 -1.06 -1.89 -4.23
CA PHE A 19 0.14 -1.77 -5.07
C PHE A 19 -0.20 -1.70 -6.56
N ILE A 20 -1.10 -2.57 -7.05
CA ILE A 20 -1.54 -2.57 -8.45
C ILE A 20 -2.24 -1.24 -8.78
N ILE A 21 -3.18 -0.79 -7.96
CA ILE A 21 -3.93 0.46 -8.18
C ILE A 21 -2.96 1.65 -8.25
N MET A 22 -2.05 1.76 -7.28
CA MET A 22 -1.05 2.83 -7.25
C MET A 22 -0.10 2.77 -8.45
N SER A 23 0.27 1.56 -8.91
CA SER A 23 1.11 1.39 -10.10
C SER A 23 0.39 1.85 -11.37
N VAL A 24 -0.90 1.53 -11.53
CA VAL A 24 -1.70 2.01 -12.66
C VAL A 24 -1.82 3.53 -12.65
N ILE A 25 -2.10 4.13 -11.49
CA ILE A 25 -2.15 5.59 -11.33
C ILE A 25 -0.80 6.21 -11.70
N LEU A 26 0.31 5.64 -11.20
CA LEU A 26 1.65 6.10 -11.53
C LEU A 26 1.89 6.09 -13.04
N ILE A 27 1.61 4.98 -13.73
CA ILE A 27 1.79 4.89 -15.18
C ILE A 27 0.98 5.95 -15.91
N LEU A 28 -0.31 6.14 -15.56
CA LEU A 28 -1.16 7.15 -16.19
C LEU A 28 -0.61 8.57 -16.00
N VAL A 29 -0.14 8.89 -14.79
CA VAL A 29 0.47 10.18 -14.48
C VAL A 29 1.77 10.38 -15.25
N LEU A 30 2.64 9.37 -15.30
CA LEU A 30 3.90 9.45 -16.05
C LEU A 30 3.67 9.63 -17.55
N VAL A 31 2.68 8.95 -18.13
CA VAL A 31 2.27 9.13 -19.53
C VAL A 31 1.80 10.57 -19.75
N ASN A 32 0.99 11.12 -18.84
CA ASN A 32 0.52 12.50 -18.93
C ASN A 32 1.66 13.52 -18.84
N ILE A 33 2.64 13.30 -17.95
CA ILE A 33 3.83 14.15 -17.86
C ILE A 33 4.64 14.05 -19.15
N LYS A 34 4.90 12.84 -19.65
CA LYS A 34 5.79 12.63 -20.81
C LYS A 34 5.23 13.21 -22.10
N TYR A 35 3.94 13.01 -22.35
CA TYR A 35 3.31 13.38 -23.63
C TYR A 35 2.46 14.66 -23.56
N GLY A 36 2.25 15.22 -22.37
CA GLY A 36 1.66 16.54 -22.19
C GLY A 36 2.72 17.54 -21.75
N LEU A 37 3.02 17.56 -20.46
CA LEU A 37 3.87 18.58 -19.85
C LEU A 37 5.28 18.67 -20.46
N GLU A 38 5.98 17.54 -20.58
CA GLU A 38 7.34 17.50 -21.12
C GLU A 38 7.37 17.86 -22.60
N PHE A 39 6.36 17.44 -23.35
CA PHE A 39 6.23 17.78 -24.77
C PHE A 39 6.00 19.27 -24.98
N ASP A 40 5.14 19.90 -24.17
CA ASP A 40 4.84 21.34 -24.25
C ASP A 40 6.01 22.21 -23.78
N LEU A 41 6.85 21.72 -22.86
CA LEU A 41 7.95 22.47 -22.27
C LEU A 41 9.31 22.20 -22.91
N ILE A 42 9.41 21.27 -23.86
CA ILE A 42 10.70 20.92 -24.49
C ILE A 42 11.28 22.13 -25.25
N GLY A 43 12.55 22.43 -25.01
CA GLY A 43 13.23 23.58 -25.61
C GLY A 43 12.86 24.94 -24.99
N THR A 44 12.05 24.98 -23.93
CA THR A 44 11.76 26.19 -23.16
C THR A 44 12.68 26.31 -21.94
N GLU A 45 12.76 27.52 -21.36
CA GLU A 45 13.49 27.77 -20.11
C GLU A 45 12.93 26.95 -18.93
N TYR A 46 11.66 26.53 -19.00
CA TYR A 46 10.97 25.77 -17.95
C TYR A 46 11.15 24.25 -18.05
N GLY A 47 11.83 23.73 -19.08
CA GLY A 47 12.00 22.29 -19.28
C GLY A 47 12.65 21.57 -18.08
N HIS A 48 13.48 22.27 -17.31
CA HIS A 48 14.11 21.74 -16.10
C HIS A 48 13.10 21.41 -14.97
N LEU A 49 11.93 22.06 -14.95
CA LEU A 49 10.90 21.83 -13.93
C LEU A 49 10.24 20.46 -14.07
N VAL A 50 10.22 19.88 -15.27
CA VAL A 50 9.64 18.56 -15.54
C VAL A 50 10.28 17.49 -14.64
N ASN A 51 11.59 17.55 -14.42
CA ASN A 51 12.29 16.63 -13.54
C ASN A 51 11.85 16.77 -12.07
N GLY A 52 11.54 18.00 -11.63
CA GLY A 52 10.96 18.27 -10.31
C GLY A 52 9.59 17.62 -10.15
N VAL A 53 8.75 17.68 -11.19
CA VAL A 53 7.43 17.03 -11.20
C VAL A 53 7.56 15.50 -11.12
N TYR A 54 8.46 14.89 -11.89
CA TYR A 54 8.73 13.44 -11.78
C TYR A 54 9.11 13.05 -10.35
N ASN A 55 10.03 13.80 -9.72
CA ASN A 55 10.47 13.52 -8.35
C ASN A 55 9.32 13.59 -7.34
N ILE A 56 8.44 14.59 -7.44
CA ILE A 56 7.27 14.73 -6.56
C ILE A 56 6.32 13.55 -6.75
N VAL A 57 6.05 13.16 -8.00
CA VAL A 57 5.15 12.03 -8.30
C VAL A 57 5.70 10.72 -7.76
N TYR A 58 6.99 10.44 -7.95
CA TYR A 58 7.61 9.25 -7.37
C TYR A 58 7.59 9.28 -5.85
N PHE A 59 7.87 10.44 -5.23
CA PHE A 59 7.80 10.59 -3.78
C PHE A 59 6.40 10.28 -3.24
N LEU A 60 5.34 10.81 -3.88
CA LEU A 60 3.95 10.53 -3.51
C LEU A 60 3.58 9.06 -3.70
N TYR A 61 4.03 8.44 -4.79
CA TYR A 61 3.81 7.01 -5.04
C TYR A 61 4.45 6.15 -3.95
N PHE A 62 5.75 6.33 -3.69
CA PHE A 62 6.44 5.55 -2.65
C PHE A 62 5.90 5.85 -1.26
N GLY A 63 5.60 7.11 -0.96
CA GLY A 63 4.96 7.50 0.30
C GLY A 63 3.64 6.77 0.51
N SER A 64 2.77 6.75 -0.50
CA SER A 64 1.49 6.04 -0.45
C SER A 64 1.66 4.53 -0.19
N VAL A 65 2.59 3.87 -0.91
CA VAL A 65 2.84 2.43 -0.74
C VAL A 65 3.39 2.12 0.65
N ILE A 66 4.37 2.89 1.13
CA ILE A 66 4.99 2.69 2.45
C ILE A 66 3.99 2.97 3.58
N SER A 67 3.25 4.07 3.49
CA SER A 67 2.23 4.40 4.50
C SER A 67 1.16 3.32 4.57
N PHE A 68 0.64 2.86 3.43
CA PHE A 68 -0.33 1.76 3.41
C PHE A 68 0.23 0.49 4.03
N ALA A 69 1.48 0.11 3.70
CA ALA A 69 2.15 -1.03 4.31
C ALA A 69 2.17 -0.91 5.84
N ALA A 70 2.62 0.24 6.34
CA ALA A 70 2.73 0.50 7.78
C ALA A 70 1.38 0.43 8.50
N PHE A 71 0.32 1.05 7.94
CA PHE A 71 -1.02 0.97 8.50
C PHE A 71 -1.58 -0.45 8.46
N TYR A 72 -1.36 -1.17 7.36
CA TYR A 72 -1.85 -2.53 7.19
C TYR A 72 -1.19 -3.51 8.17
N PHE A 73 0.13 -3.45 8.32
CA PHE A 73 0.83 -4.28 9.30
C PHE A 73 0.42 -3.94 10.74
N THR A 74 0.29 -2.64 11.06
CA THR A 74 -0.22 -2.20 12.36
C THR A 74 -1.62 -2.77 12.63
N TYR A 75 -2.51 -2.73 11.64
CA TYR A 75 -3.84 -3.32 11.73
C TYR A 75 -3.78 -4.84 12.01
N LEU A 76 -2.97 -5.59 11.26
CA LEU A 76 -2.80 -7.03 11.47
C LEU A 76 -2.27 -7.37 12.87
N LEU A 77 -1.34 -6.56 13.40
CA LEU A 77 -0.82 -6.71 14.76
C LEU A 77 -1.91 -6.47 15.80
N ILE A 78 -2.73 -5.43 15.65
CA ILE A 78 -3.84 -5.11 16.54
C ILE A 78 -4.88 -6.24 16.54
N VAL A 79 -5.30 -6.71 15.35
CA VAL A 79 -6.27 -7.82 15.23
C VAL A 79 -5.74 -9.06 15.94
N ARG A 80 -4.48 -9.44 15.71
CA ARG A 80 -3.85 -10.59 16.36
C ARG A 80 -3.76 -10.42 17.88
N TRP A 81 -3.50 -9.21 18.36
CA TRP A 81 -3.46 -8.90 19.79
C TRP A 81 -4.84 -9.05 20.45
N ILE A 82 -5.89 -8.56 19.79
CA ILE A 82 -7.28 -8.69 20.26
C ILE A 82 -7.71 -10.17 20.28
N GLU A 83 -7.43 -10.92 19.21
CA GLU A 83 -7.71 -12.37 19.15
C GLU A 83 -7.02 -13.12 20.30
N ASN A 84 -5.77 -12.81 20.60
CA ASN A 84 -5.04 -13.42 21.70
C ASN A 84 -5.65 -13.08 23.07
N LYS A 85 -6.05 -11.82 23.31
CA LYS A 85 -6.75 -11.44 24.55
C LYS A 85 -8.08 -12.16 24.72
N ASN A 86 -8.83 -12.31 23.63
CA ASN A 86 -10.12 -13.00 23.64
C ASN A 86 -10.00 -14.52 23.78
N LYS A 87 -8.84 -15.13 23.51
CA LYS A 87 -8.59 -16.56 23.79
C LYS A 87 -8.16 -16.85 25.23
N ILE A 88 -7.61 -15.86 25.93
CA ILE A 88 -7.19 -16.00 27.34
C ILE A 88 -8.41 -15.93 28.30
N LYS A 89 -9.47 -15.21 27.94
CA LYS A 89 -10.71 -15.11 28.76
C LYS A 89 -11.63 -16.35 28.81
N PRO A 90 -11.84 -17.14 27.74
CA PRO A 90 -12.79 -18.25 27.76
C PRO A 90 -12.29 -19.52 28.45
N SER A 91 -10.98 -19.70 28.67
CA SER A 91 -10.46 -20.94 29.28
C SER A 91 -10.49 -20.96 30.81
N SER A 92 -10.82 -19.85 31.48
CA SER A 92 -10.89 -19.78 32.94
C SER A 92 -12.30 -20.03 33.51
N MET A 93 -13.29 -20.34 32.66
CA MET A 93 -14.67 -20.59 33.07
C MET A 93 -15.15 -22.03 32.86
N ASP A 94 -14.33 -22.90 32.27
CA ASP A 94 -14.70 -24.27 31.90
C ASP A 94 -14.01 -25.32 32.82
N GLY A 95 -13.98 -25.03 34.12
CA GLY A 95 -13.27 -25.83 35.12
C GLY A 95 -14.03 -25.98 36.44
N ASN A 96 -15.36 -25.94 36.42
CA ASN A 96 -16.17 -26.30 37.58
C ASN A 96 -17.52 -26.90 37.16
N ARG A 97 -17.49 -28.10 36.59
CA ARG A 97 -18.61 -29.06 36.58
C ARG A 97 -18.06 -30.47 36.66
#